data_AF-A0A0A7KTU1-F1
#
_entry.id   AF-A0A0A7KTU1-F1
#
_cell.length_a   1.000
_cell.length_b   1.000
_cell.length_c   1.000
_cell.angle_alpha   90.00
_cell.angle_beta   90.00
_cell.angle_gamma   90.00
#
_symmetry.space_group_name_H-M   'P 1'
#
loop_
_entity.id
_entity.type
_entity.pdbx_description
1 polymer ?
#
loop_
_entity_poly.entity_id
_entity_poly.type
_entity_poly.pdbx_seq_one_letter_code
_entity_poly.pdbx_strand_id
1 'polypeptide(L)'
;MSDQQIEQEIQAKGLTAPRVTPQRIEEVIAAETYFTAADGATASGDPFHDSLSLLTFCVLTLQNGFTVTGESACASPENFSAELGRKIARENAINKVWMLEGYLLKQQLHDAQNVVVLTDADALADLSGTPRPDNPSVAS
;
A
#
# COMPACT_ATOMS: atom_id res chain seq x y z
N MET A 1 -18.00 -12.01 -4.53
CA MET A 1 -16.98 -12.75 -5.31
C MET A 1 -15.66 -12.41 -4.64
N SER A 2 -14.86 -13.40 -4.23
CA SER A 2 -13.59 -13.11 -3.56
C SER A 2 -12.50 -12.71 -4.56
N ASP A 3 -11.48 -12.01 -4.10
CA ASP A 3 -10.33 -11.62 -4.91
C ASP A 3 -9.66 -12.84 -5.59
N GLN A 4 -9.67 -14.00 -4.91
CA GLN A 4 -9.18 -15.27 -5.47
C GLN A 4 -10.03 -15.76 -6.65
N GLN A 5 -11.35 -15.61 -6.59
CA GLN A 5 -12.25 -16.01 -7.70
C GLN A 5 -12.04 -15.11 -8.91
N ILE A 6 -11.84 -13.80 -8.69
CA ILE A 6 -11.54 -12.84 -9.76
C ILE A 6 -10.20 -13.18 -10.42
N GLU A 7 -9.16 -13.49 -9.63
CA GLU A 7 -7.85 -13.88 -10.16
C GLU A 7 -7.92 -15.18 -10.98
N GLN A 8 -8.70 -16.17 -10.55
CA GLN A 8 -8.93 -17.39 -11.33
C GLN A 8 -9.59 -17.11 -12.68
N GLU A 9 -10.55 -16.18 -12.73
CA GLU A 9 -11.22 -15.80 -13.98
C GLU A 9 -10.25 -15.06 -14.94
N ILE A 10 -9.40 -14.18 -14.41
CA ILE A 10 -8.36 -13.48 -15.18
C ILE A 10 -7.41 -14.50 -15.84
N GLN A 11 -6.97 -15.49 -15.06
CA GLN A 11 -6.11 -16.59 -15.55
C GLN A 11 -6.83 -17.42 -16.62
N ALA A 12 -8.10 -17.80 -16.39
CA ALA A 12 -8.90 -18.56 -17.35
C ALA A 12 -9.10 -17.79 -18.68
N LYS A 13 -9.11 -16.45 -18.63
CA LYS A 13 -9.16 -15.57 -19.81
C LYS A 13 -7.81 -15.38 -20.51
N GLY A 14 -6.72 -15.97 -20.01
CA GLY A 14 -5.39 -15.86 -20.61
C GLY A 14 -4.76 -14.48 -20.49
N LEU A 15 -5.18 -13.66 -19.52
CA LEU A 15 -4.64 -12.33 -19.29
C LEU A 15 -3.34 -12.41 -18.49
N THR A 16 -2.20 -12.34 -19.19
CA THR A 16 -0.85 -12.60 -18.63
C THR A 16 -0.01 -11.36 -18.33
N ALA A 17 -0.56 -10.16 -18.53
CA ALA A 17 0.15 -8.92 -18.24
C ALA A 17 0.50 -8.81 -16.73
N PRO A 18 1.61 -8.14 -16.36
CA PRO A 18 1.96 -7.92 -14.96
C PRO A 18 0.81 -7.24 -14.20
N ARG A 19 0.50 -7.76 -13.01
CA ARG A 19 -0.55 -7.26 -12.13
C ARG A 19 -0.26 -7.65 -10.68
N VAL A 20 -0.90 -6.96 -9.77
CA VAL A 20 -0.94 -7.33 -8.35
C VAL A 20 -1.90 -8.52 -8.18
N THR A 21 -1.54 -9.47 -7.31
CA THR A 21 -2.35 -10.66 -7.01
C THR A 21 -2.84 -10.64 -5.57
N PRO A 22 -3.90 -11.38 -5.22
CA PRO A 22 -4.36 -11.46 -3.83
C PRO A 22 -3.28 -12.02 -2.89
N GLN A 23 -2.48 -12.98 -3.38
CA GLN A 23 -1.34 -13.52 -2.65
C GLN A 23 -0.30 -12.42 -2.36
N ARG A 24 0.01 -11.57 -3.36
CA ARG A 24 0.96 -10.48 -3.19
C ARG A 24 0.53 -9.51 -2.09
N ILE A 25 -0.77 -9.20 -2.01
CA ILE A 25 -1.31 -8.31 -0.98
C ILE A 25 -1.09 -8.88 0.43
N GLU A 26 -1.30 -10.18 0.62
CA GLU A 26 -1.05 -10.82 1.91
C GLU A 26 0.46 -10.90 2.21
N GLU A 27 1.31 -11.16 1.21
CA GLU A 27 2.77 -11.24 1.38
C GLU A 27 3.42 -9.91 1.81
N VAL A 28 2.86 -8.77 1.37
CA VAL A 28 3.41 -7.46 1.74
C VAL A 28 3.01 -7.02 3.15
N ILE A 29 2.07 -7.70 3.80
CA ILE A 29 1.66 -7.40 5.18
C ILE A 29 2.61 -8.15 6.14
N ALA A 30 3.33 -7.41 6.96
CA ALA A 30 4.24 -7.95 7.97
C ALA A 30 3.56 -8.16 9.33
N ALA A 31 2.64 -7.26 9.71
CA ALA A 31 1.95 -7.33 10.99
C ALA A 31 0.60 -6.61 10.94
N GLU A 32 -0.31 -6.98 11.85
CA GLU A 32 -1.62 -6.34 12.01
C GLU A 32 -1.84 -5.99 13.47
N THR A 33 -2.31 -4.77 13.74
CA THR A 33 -2.69 -4.30 15.08
C THR A 33 -4.11 -3.79 15.06
N TYR A 34 -4.88 -4.10 16.10
CA TYR A 34 -6.28 -3.70 16.22
C TYR A 34 -6.53 -3.02 17.55
N PHE A 35 -7.26 -1.91 17.53
CA PHE A 35 -7.68 -1.18 18.72
C PHE A 35 -8.91 -0.33 18.40
N THR A 36 -9.65 0.09 19.41
CA THR A 36 -10.72 1.07 19.28
C THR A 36 -10.21 2.48 19.51
N ALA A 37 -10.92 3.49 19.00
CA ALA A 37 -10.58 4.89 19.31
C ALA A 37 -10.56 5.15 20.83
N ALA A 38 -11.42 4.46 21.59
CA ALA A 38 -11.46 4.55 23.06
C ALA A 38 -10.20 3.96 23.70
N ASP A 39 -9.63 2.87 23.17
CA ASP A 39 -8.36 2.32 23.65
C ASP A 39 -7.24 3.35 23.49
N GLY A 40 -7.20 4.03 22.34
CA GLY A 40 -6.24 5.11 22.06
C GLY A 40 -6.37 6.28 23.03
N ALA A 41 -7.60 6.79 23.22
CA ALA A 41 -7.87 7.89 24.14
C ALA A 41 -7.57 7.53 25.60
N THR A 42 -7.86 6.29 26.00
CA THR A 42 -7.51 5.77 27.33
C THR A 42 -6.00 5.75 27.54
N ALA A 43 -5.23 5.30 26.55
CA ALA A 43 -3.78 5.24 26.64
C ALA A 43 -3.11 6.63 26.65
N SER A 44 -3.68 7.62 25.95
CA SER A 44 -3.20 9.01 25.96
C SER A 44 -3.66 9.80 27.19
N GLY A 45 -4.68 9.31 27.91
CA GLY A 45 -5.30 10.04 29.03
C GLY A 45 -6.24 11.16 28.57
N ASP A 46 -6.67 11.14 27.30
CA ASP A 46 -7.57 12.14 26.75
C ASP A 46 -9.02 11.84 27.16
N PRO A 47 -9.82 12.87 27.49
CA PRO A 47 -11.26 12.69 27.65
C PRO A 47 -11.89 12.30 26.32
N PHE A 48 -12.83 11.35 26.34
CA PHE A 48 -13.51 10.89 25.13
C PHE A 48 -15.00 10.63 25.34
N HIS A 49 -15.72 10.58 24.22
CA HIS A 49 -17.14 10.24 24.15
C HIS A 49 -17.32 8.73 23.95
N ASP A 50 -18.35 8.14 24.56
CA ASP A 50 -18.60 6.68 24.55
C ASP A 50 -18.65 6.08 23.13
N SER A 51 -19.02 6.87 22.11
CA SER A 51 -19.02 6.45 20.71
C SER A 51 -17.64 6.01 20.18
N LEU A 52 -16.53 6.42 20.81
CA LEU A 52 -15.19 5.97 20.43
C LEU A 52 -14.97 4.48 20.66
N SER A 53 -15.76 3.85 21.54
CA SER A 53 -15.74 2.39 21.73
C SER A 53 -16.29 1.61 20.53
N LEU A 54 -17.04 2.28 19.65
CA LEU A 54 -17.66 1.70 18.46
C LEU A 54 -16.81 1.83 17.19
N LEU A 55 -15.70 2.57 17.27
CA LEU A 55 -14.80 2.83 16.16
C LEU A 55 -13.57 1.93 16.28
N THR A 56 -13.51 0.89 15.44
CA THR A 56 -12.39 -0.06 15.38
C THR A 56 -11.40 0.35 14.31
N PHE A 57 -10.11 0.36 14.65
CA PHE A 57 -9.00 0.52 13.73
C PHE A 57 -8.31 -0.82 13.48
N CYS A 58 -7.84 -1.00 12.25
CA CYS A 58 -6.84 -1.97 11.84
C CYS A 58 -5.63 -1.18 11.33
N VAL A 59 -4.44 -1.49 11.83
CA VAL A 59 -3.17 -0.93 11.35
C VAL A 59 -2.34 -2.08 10.82
N LEU A 60 -2.16 -2.10 9.50
CA LEU A 60 -1.27 -3.00 8.80
C LEU A 60 0.11 -2.36 8.74
N THR A 61 1.14 -3.09 9.16
CA THR A 61 2.54 -2.74 8.88
C THR A 61 2.99 -3.54 7.68
N LEU A 62 3.44 -2.87 6.62
CA LEU A 62 3.95 -3.52 5.43
C LEU A 62 5.43 -3.92 5.60
N GLN A 63 5.93 -4.84 4.77
CA GLN A 63 7.31 -5.34 4.82
C GLN A 63 8.37 -4.24 4.71
N ASN A 64 8.05 -3.11 4.06
CA ASN A 64 8.94 -1.94 3.95
C ASN A 64 8.84 -0.97 5.15
N GLY A 65 8.05 -1.30 6.18
CA GLY A 65 7.81 -0.46 7.35
C GLY A 65 6.73 0.60 7.17
N PHE A 66 6.11 0.72 5.99
CA PHE A 66 4.99 1.64 5.78
C PHE A 66 3.73 1.13 6.49
N THR A 67 2.97 2.02 7.10
CA THR A 67 1.74 1.67 7.81
C THR A 67 0.50 2.06 7.03
N VAL A 68 -0.47 1.16 6.92
CA VAL A 68 -1.76 1.38 6.27
C VAL A 68 -2.86 1.15 7.29
N THR A 69 -3.75 2.13 7.46
CA THR A 69 -4.88 2.01 8.39
C THR A 69 -6.15 1.62 7.66
N GLY A 70 -7.08 0.99 8.37
CA GLY A 70 -8.46 0.82 7.95
C GLY A 70 -9.37 0.94 9.17
N GLU A 71 -10.59 1.39 8.94
CA GLU A 71 -11.50 1.80 10.00
C GLU A 71 -12.87 1.16 9.81
N SER A 72 -13.51 0.77 10.91
CA SER A 72 -14.91 0.34 10.95
C SER A 72 -15.64 1.12 12.04
N ALA A 73 -16.61 1.92 11.63
CA ALA A 73 -17.46 2.70 12.53
C ALA A 73 -18.84 2.03 12.63
N CYS A 74 -19.18 1.50 13.81
CA CYS A 74 -20.50 0.92 14.03
C CYS A 74 -21.54 2.03 14.29
N ALA A 75 -22.68 1.95 13.60
CA ALA A 75 -23.72 2.97 13.68
C ALA A 75 -24.51 2.96 15.00
N SER A 76 -24.59 1.81 15.69
CA SER A 76 -25.31 1.70 16.96
C SER A 76 -24.62 0.72 17.93
N PRO A 77 -24.56 1.04 19.24
CA PRO A 77 -23.95 0.16 20.24
C PRO A 77 -24.58 -1.24 20.29
N GLU A 78 -25.90 -1.34 20.07
CA GLU A 78 -26.65 -2.59 20.16
C GLU A 78 -26.24 -3.59 19.08
N ASN A 79 -25.75 -3.09 17.94
CA ASN A 79 -25.29 -3.89 16.82
C ASN A 79 -23.76 -4.02 16.78
N PHE A 80 -23.05 -3.55 17.82
CA PHE A 80 -21.61 -3.62 17.87
C PHE A 80 -21.12 -5.06 17.98
N SER A 81 -20.21 -5.43 17.09
CA SER A 81 -19.46 -6.68 17.14
C SER A 81 -17.99 -6.39 16.88
N ALA A 82 -17.15 -6.58 17.89
CA ALA A 82 -15.71 -6.36 17.78
C ALA A 82 -15.08 -7.25 16.69
N GLU A 83 -15.57 -8.49 16.54
CA GLU A 83 -15.10 -9.40 15.51
C GLU A 83 -15.43 -8.87 14.10
N LEU A 84 -16.66 -8.43 13.88
CA LEU A 84 -17.08 -7.89 12.59
C LEU A 84 -16.38 -6.55 12.30
N GLY A 85 -16.24 -5.70 13.31
CA GLY A 85 -15.51 -4.44 13.20
C GLY A 85 -14.05 -4.65 12.77
N ARG A 86 -13.35 -5.64 13.34
CA ARG A 86 -11.99 -6.00 12.92
C ARG A 86 -11.94 -6.48 11.48
N LYS A 87 -12.87 -7.34 11.06
CA LYS A 87 -12.95 -7.84 9.68
C LYS A 87 -13.12 -6.70 8.68
N ILE A 88 -14.08 -5.81 8.91
CA ILE A 88 -14.35 -4.65 8.05
C ILE A 88 -13.16 -3.68 8.04
N ALA A 89 -12.58 -3.39 9.21
CA ALA A 89 -11.41 -2.51 9.30
C ALA A 89 -10.21 -3.08 8.53
N ARG A 90 -9.96 -4.40 8.61
CA ARG A 90 -8.91 -5.08 7.85
C ARG A 90 -9.17 -5.01 6.35
N GLU A 91 -10.39 -5.30 5.91
CA GLU A 91 -10.78 -5.21 4.49
C GLU A 91 -10.56 -3.79 3.95
N ASN A 92 -10.95 -2.77 4.71
CA ASN A 92 -10.72 -1.37 4.36
C ASN A 92 -9.23 -1.02 4.27
N ALA A 93 -8.38 -1.56 5.14
CA ALA A 93 -6.94 -1.40 5.07
C ALA A 93 -6.36 -2.10 3.82
N ILE A 94 -6.78 -3.34 3.55
CA ILE A 94 -6.38 -4.13 2.37
C ILE A 94 -6.73 -3.43 1.06
N ASN A 95 -7.92 -2.82 0.96
CA ASN A 95 -8.31 -2.04 -0.22
C ASN A 95 -7.34 -0.88 -0.50
N LYS A 96 -6.79 -0.25 0.55
CA LYS A 96 -5.74 0.77 0.40
C LYS A 96 -4.41 0.14 -0.02
N VAL A 97 -4.05 -1.04 0.50
CA VAL A 97 -2.84 -1.78 0.05
C VAL A 97 -2.92 -2.14 -1.42
N TRP A 98 -4.08 -2.59 -1.91
CA TRP A 98 -4.32 -2.83 -3.34
C TRP A 98 -4.00 -1.61 -4.21
N MET A 99 -4.46 -0.43 -3.80
CA MET A 99 -4.17 0.82 -4.50
C MET A 99 -2.66 1.15 -4.49
N LEU A 100 -1.98 0.94 -3.37
CA LEU A 100 -0.54 1.20 -3.24
C LEU A 100 0.32 0.24 -4.08
N GLU A 101 0.06 -1.06 -4.00
CA GLU A 101 0.79 -2.05 -4.82
C GLU A 101 0.50 -1.87 -6.31
N GLY A 102 -0.73 -1.44 -6.67
CA GLY A 102 -1.08 -1.10 -8.04
C GLY A 102 -0.30 0.11 -8.59
N TYR A 103 -0.19 1.17 -7.78
CA TYR A 103 0.64 2.32 -8.13
C TYR A 103 2.12 1.93 -8.23
N LEU A 104 2.65 1.20 -7.26
CA LEU A 104 4.04 0.75 -7.24
C LEU A 104 4.38 -0.08 -8.48
N LEU A 105 3.52 -1.04 -8.85
CA LEU A 105 3.70 -1.82 -10.06
C LEU A 105 3.71 -0.92 -11.31
N LYS A 106 2.78 0.03 -11.41
CA LYS A 106 2.74 0.95 -12.55
C LYS A 106 4.02 1.81 -12.63
N GLN A 107 4.52 2.27 -11.48
CA GLN A 107 5.77 3.02 -11.40
C GLN A 107 6.96 2.15 -11.85
N GLN A 108 7.06 0.91 -11.38
CA GLN A 108 8.11 -0.03 -11.81
C GLN A 108 8.08 -0.27 -13.33
N LEU A 109 6.89 -0.42 -13.91
CA LEU A 109 6.73 -0.59 -15.37
C LEU A 109 7.14 0.67 -16.14
N HIS A 110 6.81 1.85 -15.63
CA HIS A 110 7.23 3.12 -16.22
C HIS A 110 8.75 3.27 -16.19
N ASP A 111 9.38 3.00 -15.03
CA ASP A 111 10.82 3.16 -14.86
C ASP A 111 11.60 2.13 -15.68
N ALA A 112 11.12 0.90 -15.78
CA ALA A 112 11.69 -0.12 -16.65
C ALA A 112 11.63 0.26 -18.14
N GLN A 113 10.64 1.05 -18.55
CA GLN A 113 10.54 1.57 -19.92
C GLN A 113 11.41 2.80 -20.16
N ASN A 114 11.73 3.56 -19.10
CA ASN A 114 12.43 4.84 -19.17
C ASN A 114 13.81 4.80 -18.51
N VAL A 115 14.46 3.63 -18.51
CA VAL A 115 15.82 3.47 -17.99
C VAL A 115 16.78 4.32 -18.82
N VAL A 116 17.29 5.39 -18.23
CA VAL A 116 18.46 6.10 -18.74
C VAL A 116 19.67 5.21 -18.46
N VAL A 117 20.15 4.51 -19.49
CA VAL A 117 21.36 3.71 -19.39
C VAL A 117 22.54 4.68 -19.39
N LEU A 118 23.15 4.88 -18.21
CA LEU A 118 24.45 5.53 -18.13
C LEU A 118 25.45 4.68 -18.92
N THR A 119 25.91 5.20 -20.04
CA THR A 119 26.93 4.55 -20.86
C THR A 119 28.31 4.81 -20.27
N ASP A 120 29.29 3.99 -20.67
CA ASP A 120 30.69 4.25 -20.33
C ASP A 120 31.14 5.64 -20.83
N ALA A 121 30.54 6.15 -21.91
CA ALA A 121 30.81 7.48 -22.42
C ALA A 121 30.25 8.58 -21.50
N ASP A 122 29.09 8.37 -20.88
CA ASP A 122 28.51 9.30 -19.89
C ASP A 122 29.37 9.35 -18.62
N ALA A 123 29.82 8.19 -18.15
CA ALA A 123 30.75 8.10 -17.01
C ALA A 123 32.10 8.77 -17.31
N LEU A 124 32.64 8.58 -18.52
CA LEU A 124 33.87 9.24 -18.95
C LEU A 124 33.70 10.76 -19.08
N ALA A 125 32.54 11.23 -19.54
CA ALA A 125 32.20 12.64 -19.64
C ALA A 125 32.15 13.31 -18.25
N ASP A 126 31.51 12.66 -17.27
CA ASP A 126 31.50 13.13 -15.87
C ASP A 126 32.92 13.22 -15.28
N LEU A 127 33.75 12.20 -15.49
CA LEU A 127 35.14 12.16 -14.99
C LEU A 127 36.03 13.21 -15.65
N SER A 128 35.77 13.54 -16.91
CA SER A 128 36.53 14.53 -17.67
C SER A 128 35.99 15.96 -17.56
N GLY A 129 34.86 16.16 -16.86
CA GLY A 129 34.19 17.46 -16.76
C GLY A 129 33.67 17.97 -18.10
N THR A 130 33.33 17.07 -19.02
CA THR A 130 32.77 17.40 -20.34
C THR A 130 31.26 17.12 -20.38
N PRO A 131 30.48 17.80 -21.23
CA PRO A 131 29.05 17.53 -21.34
C PRO A 131 28.78 16.08 -21.72
N ARG A 132 27.79 15.45 -21.09
CA ARG A 132 27.42 14.08 -21.42
C ARG A 132 26.91 13.97 -22.86
N PRO A 133 27.26 12.90 -23.60
CA PRO A 133 26.77 12.65 -24.95
C PRO A 133 25.24 12.66 -25.07
N ASP A 134 24.54 12.18 -24.04
CA ASP A 134 23.07 12.14 -23.98
C ASP A 134 22.41 13.49 -23.64
N ASN A 135 23.19 14.47 -23.16
CA ASN A 135 22.73 15.81 -22.84
C ASN A 135 23.82 16.88 -23.09
N PRO A 136 24.05 17.28 -24.36
CA PRO A 136 25.16 18.15 -24.76
C PRO A 136 25.00 19.62 -24.32
N SER A 137 23.91 19.97 -23.63
CA SER A 137 23.52 21.35 -23.35
C SER A 137 24.14 21.99 -22.09
N VAL A 138 24.91 21.25 -21.30
CA VAL A 138 25.49 21.75 -20.04
C VAL A 138 26.97 22.12 -20.21
N ALA A 139 27.24 23.16 -20.99
CA ALA A 139 28.50 23.88 -20.95
C ALA A 139 28.21 25.36 -20.65
N SER A 140 28.50 25.79 -19.43
CA SER A 140 28.56 27.19 -19.01
C SER A 140 29.63 27.33 -17.95
#